data_AF-A0A433KCV8-F1
#
_entry.id   AF-A0A433KCV8-F1
#
_cell.length_a   1.000
_cell.length_b   1.000
_cell.length_c   1.000
_cell.angle_alpha   90.00
_cell.angle_beta   90.00
_cell.angle_gamma   90.00
#
_symmetry.space_group_name_H-M   'P 1'
#
loop_
_entity.id
_entity.type
_entity.pdbx_description
1 polymer ?
#
loop_
_entity_poly.entity_id
_entity_poly.type
_entity_poly.pdbx_seq_one_letter_code
_entity_poly.pdbx_strand_id
1 'polypeptide(L)'
;MNELDILHLFYDEMKEHSVTRDKIFLSIDQQAVDKLSLKRGTQISLEAAHKLTDICIANEWLERTTADTHYKYLSLTEAGLQTVLLSEYSKVR
;
A
#
# COMPACT_ATOMS: atom_id res chain seq x y z
N MET A 1 5.25 7.22 9.99
CA MET A 1 4.48 6.31 9.11
C MET A 1 3.80 7.20 8.11
N ASN A 2 4.06 6.96 6.83
CA ASN A 2 3.55 7.79 5.74
C ASN A 2 2.81 6.89 4.74
N GLU A 3 2.18 7.51 3.75
CA GLU A 3 1.46 6.86 2.67
C GLU A 3 2.34 5.86 1.92
N LEU A 4 3.64 6.19 1.80
CA LEU A 4 4.66 5.33 1.20
C LEU A 4 4.73 3.95 1.86
N ASP A 5 4.48 3.84 3.17
CA ASP A 5 4.50 2.54 3.86
C ASP A 5 3.39 1.63 3.33
N ILE A 6 2.23 2.20 3.00
CA ILE A 6 1.15 1.47 2.35
C ILE A 6 1.63 1.03 0.97
N LEU A 7 2.17 1.94 0.15
CA LEU A 7 2.65 1.58 -1.20
C LEU A 7 3.76 0.51 -1.19
N HIS A 8 4.65 0.54 -0.18
CA HIS A 8 5.67 -0.48 0.01
C HIS A 8 5.07 -1.86 0.28
N LEU A 9 3.92 -1.96 0.95
CA LEU A 9 3.22 -3.24 1.15
C LEU A 9 2.84 -3.85 -0.20
N PHE A 10 2.26 -3.05 -1.09
CA PHE A 10 1.89 -3.48 -2.45
C PHE A 10 3.12 -3.88 -3.25
N TYR A 11 4.18 -3.08 -3.18
CA TYR A 11 5.42 -3.36 -3.89
C TYR A 11 6.13 -4.64 -3.40
N ASP A 12 6.10 -4.91 -2.09
CA ASP A 12 6.64 -6.14 -1.50
C ASP A 12 5.90 -7.36 -2.06
N GLU A 13 4.57 -7.34 -2.03
CA GLU A 13 3.74 -8.43 -2.53
C GLU A 13 3.91 -8.61 -4.05
N MET A 14 4.06 -7.52 -4.82
CA MET A 14 4.43 -7.60 -6.24
C MET A 14 5.75 -8.35 -6.44
N LYS A 15 6.76 -8.08 -5.61
CA LYS A 15 8.08 -8.73 -5.69
C LYS A 15 8.02 -10.18 -5.22
N GLU A 16 7.35 -10.46 -4.11
CA GLU A 16 7.19 -11.81 -3.56
C GLU A 16 6.46 -12.73 -4.54
N HIS A 17 5.40 -12.24 -5.17
CA HIS A 17 4.63 -13.01 -6.15
C HIS A 17 5.17 -12.92 -7.59
N SER A 18 6.17 -12.06 -7.85
CA SER A 18 6.70 -11.79 -9.19
C SER A 18 5.61 -11.48 -10.23
N VAL A 19 4.61 -10.69 -9.81
CA VAL A 19 3.48 -10.27 -10.65
C VAL A 19 3.45 -8.76 -10.85
N THR A 20 2.68 -8.32 -11.85
CA THR A 20 2.45 -6.91 -12.14
C THR A 20 1.44 -6.29 -11.17
N ARG A 21 1.46 -4.94 -11.06
CA ARG A 21 0.58 -4.18 -10.16
C ARG A 21 -0.91 -4.47 -10.36
N ASP A 22 -1.30 -4.74 -11.60
CA ASP A 22 -2.65 -5.10 -12.04
C ASP A 22 -3.15 -6.42 -11.43
N LYS A 23 -2.23 -7.28 -11.00
CA LYS A 23 -2.53 -8.56 -10.36
C LYS A 23 -2.40 -8.54 -8.84
N ILE A 24 -1.95 -7.42 -8.26
CA ILE A 24 -1.88 -7.26 -6.81
C ILE A 24 -3.13 -6.54 -6.34
N PHE A 25 -3.84 -7.24 -5.47
CA PHE A 25 -5.02 -6.73 -4.79
C PHE A 25 -4.83 -6.95 -3.30
N LEU A 26 -4.65 -5.86 -2.55
CA LEU A 26 -4.51 -5.91 -1.11
C LEU A 26 -5.69 -5.23 -0.45
N SER A 27 -6.06 -5.75 0.71
CA SER A 27 -7.09 -5.17 1.55
C SER A 27 -6.42 -4.55 2.77
N ILE A 28 -6.87 -3.37 3.19
CA ILE A 28 -6.34 -2.71 4.38
C ILE A 28 -7.20 -3.12 5.56
N ASP A 29 -6.95 -4.35 5.99
CA ASP A 29 -7.56 -4.98 7.16
C ASP A 29 -6.53 -5.15 8.28
N GLN A 30 -6.98 -5.74 9.38
CA GLN A 30 -6.15 -5.93 10.57
C GLN A 30 -4.86 -6.72 10.26
N GLN A 31 -4.89 -7.65 9.29
CA GLN A 31 -3.71 -8.44 8.90
C GLN A 31 -2.67 -7.57 8.18
N ALA A 32 -3.10 -6.69 7.28
CA ALA A 32 -2.20 -5.75 6.60
C ALA A 32 -1.56 -4.77 7.61
N VAL A 33 -2.34 -4.32 8.59
CA VAL A 33 -1.87 -3.46 9.68
C VAL A 33 -0.87 -4.19 10.57
N ASP A 34 -1.12 -5.47 10.87
CA ASP A 34 -0.21 -6.29 11.67
C ASP A 34 1.13 -6.51 10.94
N LYS A 35 1.08 -6.84 9.64
CA LYS A 35 2.26 -6.91 8.75
C LYS A 35 3.04 -5.60 8.76
N LEU A 36 2.36 -4.46 8.58
CA LEU A 36 2.98 -3.13 8.61
C LEU A 36 3.60 -2.82 9.97
N SER A 37 2.90 -3.15 11.05
CA SER A 37 3.37 -2.92 12.42
C SER A 37 4.63 -3.72 12.72
N LEU A 38 4.64 -4.99 12.30
CA LEU A 38 5.78 -5.88 12.43
C LEU A 38 6.97 -5.39 11.60
N LYS A 39 6.74 -5.02 10.34
CA LYS A 39 7.80 -4.54 9.42
C LYS A 39 8.44 -3.23 9.90
N ARG A 40 7.66 -2.36 10.52
CA ARG A 40 8.16 -1.10 11.11
C ARG A 40 8.66 -1.22 12.54
N GLY A 41 8.35 -2.29 13.24
CA GLY A 41 8.56 -2.40 14.69
C GLY A 41 7.78 -1.34 15.48
N THR A 42 6.65 -0.84 14.94
CA THR A 42 5.82 0.18 15.60
C THR A 42 4.36 -0.26 15.53
N GLN A 43 3.61 -0.14 16.62
CA GLN A 43 2.19 -0.48 16.62
C GLN A 43 1.40 0.52 15.78
N ILE A 44 0.74 0.04 14.73
CA ILE A 44 -0.11 0.83 13.85
C ILE A 44 -1.57 0.45 14.12
N SER A 45 -2.42 1.47 14.25
CA SER A 45 -3.86 1.27 14.36
C SER A 45 -4.50 1.15 12.99
N LEU A 46 -5.56 0.34 12.89
CA LEU A 46 -6.34 0.17 11.66
C LEU A 46 -6.85 1.50 11.12
N GLU A 47 -7.34 2.37 11.98
CA GLU A 47 -7.80 3.72 11.60
C GLU A 47 -6.69 4.57 10.97
N ALA A 48 -5.46 4.45 11.44
CA ALA A 48 -4.32 5.18 10.88
C ALA A 48 -3.97 4.64 9.49
N ALA A 49 -4.00 3.32 9.31
CA ALA A 49 -3.80 2.71 8.00
C ALA A 49 -4.93 3.09 7.02
N HIS A 50 -6.19 3.13 7.47
CA HIS A 50 -7.30 3.61 6.65
C HIS A 50 -7.14 5.06 6.23
N LYS A 51 -6.73 5.96 7.15
CA LYS A 51 -6.45 7.36 6.80
C LYS A 51 -5.35 7.49 5.75
N LEU A 52 -4.25 6.77 5.90
CA LEU A 52 -3.15 6.80 4.94
C LEU A 52 -3.56 6.22 3.59
N THR A 53 -4.42 5.19 3.61
CA THR A 53 -5.00 4.61 2.41
C THR A 53 -5.90 5.61 1.69
N ASP A 54 -6.71 6.36 2.43
CA ASP A 54 -7.53 7.45 1.86
C ASP A 54 -6.66 8.51 1.19
N ILE A 55 -5.53 8.88 1.81
CA ILE A 55 -4.57 9.80 1.21
C ILE A 55 -3.97 9.20 -0.07
N CYS A 56 -3.58 7.91 -0.08
CA CYS A 56 -3.10 7.25 -1.29
C CYS A 56 -4.14 7.27 -2.41
N ILE A 57 -5.42 7.05 -2.09
CA ILE A 57 -6.51 7.10 -3.08
C ILE A 57 -6.70 8.54 -3.59
N ALA A 58 -6.68 9.52 -2.68
CA ALA A 58 -6.79 10.93 -3.03
C ALA A 58 -5.65 11.44 -3.92
N ASN A 59 -4.45 10.85 -3.78
CA ASN A 59 -3.29 11.11 -4.64
C ASN A 59 -3.25 10.23 -5.89
N GLU A 60 -4.32 9.47 -6.16
CA GLU A 60 -4.42 8.56 -7.31
C GLU A 60 -3.32 7.49 -7.34
N TRP A 61 -2.76 7.14 -6.18
CA TRP A 61 -1.75 6.08 -6.03
C TRP A 61 -2.36 4.70 -5.82
N LEU A 62 -3.56 4.67 -5.24
CA LEU A 62 -4.35 3.45 -5.08
C LEU A 62 -5.73 3.65 -5.68
N GLU A 63 -6.27 2.60 -6.27
CA GLU A 63 -7.62 2.58 -6.81
C GLU A 63 -8.45 1.48 -6.15
N ARG A 64 -9.74 1.78 -5.93
CA ARG A 64 -10.71 0.79 -5.44
C ARG A 64 -11.21 0.02 -6.66
N THR A 65 -10.80 -1.25 -6.78
CA THR A 65 -11.25 -2.09 -7.91
C THR A 65 -12.62 -2.71 -7.68
N THR A 66 -13.11 -2.62 -6.44
CA THR A 66 -14.47 -3.01 -6.08
C THR A 66 -15.24 -1.81 -5.54
N ALA A 67 -16.55 -1.81 -5.75
CA ALA A 67 -17.46 -0.82 -5.16
C ALA A 67 -17.65 -1.02 -3.63
N ASP A 68 -16.84 -1.88 -3.01
CA ASP A 68 -16.98 -2.23 -1.60
C ASP A 68 -16.38 -1.13 -0.70
N THR A 69 -17.12 -0.75 0.34
CA THR A 69 -16.74 0.32 1.26
C THR A 69 -15.65 -0.08 2.25
N HIS A 70 -15.21 -1.35 2.27
CA HIS A 70 -14.30 -1.88 3.29
C HIS A 70 -12.81 -1.81 2.94
N TYR A 71 -12.39 -0.95 2.01
CA TYR A 71 -10.98 -0.89 1.54
C TYR A 71 -10.46 -2.27 1.10
N LYS A 72 -11.34 -3.05 0.48
CA LYS A 72 -11.03 -4.40 -0.02
C LYS A 72 -10.65 -4.32 -1.50
N TYR A 73 -9.66 -5.13 -1.87
CA TYR A 73 -9.17 -5.21 -3.26
C TYR A 73 -8.75 -3.84 -3.81
N LEU A 74 -7.90 -3.15 -3.06
CA LEU A 74 -7.21 -1.99 -3.61
C LEU A 74 -6.18 -2.48 -4.61
N SER A 75 -6.01 -1.73 -5.71
CA SER A 75 -4.92 -1.95 -6.66
C SER A 75 -3.99 -0.77 -6.66
N LEU A 76 -2.72 -1.08 -6.91
CA LEU A 76 -1.68 -0.07 -7.06
C LEU A 76 -1.75 0.51 -8.47
N THR A 77 -1.88 1.83 -8.55
CA THR A 77 -1.91 2.53 -9.84
C THR A 77 -0.50 2.70 -10.39
N GLU A 78 -0.43 3.19 -11.62
CA GLU A 78 0.81 3.60 -12.29
C GLU A 78 1.58 4.64 -11.47
N ALA A 79 0.88 5.66 -10.98
CA ALA A 79 1.45 6.74 -10.18
C ALA A 79 1.92 6.26 -8.80
N GLY A 80 1.17 5.35 -8.16
CA GLY A 80 1.57 4.75 -6.89
C GLY A 80 2.83 3.90 -7.02
N LEU A 81 2.92 3.10 -8.09
CA LEU A 81 4.11 2.31 -8.39
C LEU A 81 5.33 3.20 -8.66
N GLN A 82 5.17 4.26 -9.46
CA GLN A 82 6.27 5.18 -9.71
C GLN A 82 6.75 5.86 -8.42
N THR A 83 5.81 6.30 -7.57
CA THR A 83 6.11 6.93 -6.28
C THR A 83 6.91 5.99 -5.35
N VAL A 84 6.48 4.73 -5.19
CA VAL A 84 7.21 3.78 -4.35
C VAL A 84 8.59 3.47 -4.92
N LEU A 85 8.70 3.29 -6.24
CA LEU A 85 9.98 3.08 -6.92
C LEU A 85 10.93 4.25 -6.69
N LEU A 86 10.46 5.49 -6.89
CA LEU A 86 11.27 6.69 -6.65
C LEU A 86 11.76 6.75 -5.19
N SER A 87 10.91 6.35 -4.23
CA SER A 87 11.30 6.32 -2.82
C SER A 87 12.39 5.29 -2.52
N GLU A 88 12.32 4.10 -3.15
CA GLU A 88 13.33 3.05 -3.01
C GLU A 88 14.64 3.46 -3.68
N TYR A 89 14.60 3.99 -4.90
CA TYR A 89 15.79 4.47 -5.59
C TYR A 89 16.44 5.65 -4.87
N SER A 90 15.66 6.51 -4.22
CA SER A 90 16.19 7.63 -3.43
C SER A 90 16.91 7.18 -2.15
N LYS A 91 16.62 5.99 -1.60
CA LYS A 91 17.35 5.43 -0.45
C LYS A 91 18.71 4.83 -0.82
N VAL A 92 18.97 4.59 -2.11
CA VAL A 92 20.23 3.99 -2.61
C VAL A 92 21.29 5.06 -2.95
N ARG A 93 21.15 6.30 -2.45
CA ARG A 93 22.13 7.38 -2.64
C ARG A 93 22.86 7.76 -1.36
#